data_AF-A0A091EDD3-F1
#
_entry.id   AF-A0A091EDD3-F1
#
_cell.length_a   1.000
_cell.length_b   1.000
_cell.length_c   1.000
_cell.angle_alpha   90.00
_cell.angle_beta   90.00
_cell.angle_gamma   90.00
#
_symmetry.space_group_name_H-M   'P 1'
#
loop_
_entity.id
_entity.type
_entity.pdbx_description
1 polymer ?
#
loop_
_entity_poly.entity_id
_entity_poly.type
_entity_poly.pdbx_seq_one_letter_code
_entity_poly.pdbx_strand_id
1 'polypeptide(L)'
;MNVSNNCSTTNLELHHHVRLTEFALYSLIFFFGALFNILAFWVFFCKMKKWTETRVYVINLVIADFSVICTLPSMIYLLWSKSARGELCRFVETMYFINMLVSIYIISFISIDRYIAIKHPLKARTFRSPSKAALLCGLLWVLVIISATVQLWQRHTALCFQTHTPMPAALSLLAIFFVFT
;
A
#
# COMPACT_ATOMS: atom_id res chain seq x y z
N MET A 1 -21.61 -17.63 -45.90
CA MET A 1 -20.76 -17.92 -44.72
C MET A 1 -21.02 -16.82 -43.71
N ASN A 2 -21.71 -17.14 -42.61
CA ASN A 2 -22.18 -16.17 -41.62
C ASN A 2 -21.14 -16.09 -40.50
N VAL A 3 -20.19 -15.16 -40.62
CA VAL A 3 -19.09 -15.00 -39.67
C VAL A 3 -19.33 -13.73 -38.83
N SER A 4 -19.40 -13.97 -37.51
CA SER A 4 -19.09 -13.05 -36.40
C SER A 4 -19.99 -11.84 -36.08
N ASN A 5 -21.14 -12.10 -35.44
CA ASN A 5 -21.74 -11.16 -34.47
C ASN A 5 -21.41 -11.52 -33.00
N ASN A 6 -20.80 -12.69 -32.75
CA ASN A 6 -20.47 -13.15 -31.40
C ASN A 6 -19.28 -12.41 -30.76
N CYS A 7 -18.44 -11.72 -31.55
CA CYS A 7 -17.26 -11.03 -31.02
C CYS A 7 -17.66 -9.77 -30.22
N SER A 8 -18.77 -9.10 -30.56
CA SER A 8 -19.18 -7.87 -29.86
C SER A 8 -20.00 -8.16 -28.60
N THR A 9 -20.84 -9.19 -28.61
CA THR A 9 -21.68 -9.57 -27.46
C THR A 9 -20.88 -10.23 -26.34
N THR A 10 -19.94 -11.13 -26.66
CA THR A 10 -19.06 -11.76 -25.66
C THR A 10 -18.17 -10.74 -24.95
N ASN A 11 -17.62 -9.76 -25.67
CA ASN A 11 -16.81 -8.69 -25.07
C ASN A 11 -17.63 -7.76 -24.17
N LEU A 12 -18.91 -7.50 -24.49
CA LEU A 12 -19.78 -6.67 -23.67
C LEU A 12 -20.20 -7.38 -22.37
N GLU A 13 -20.62 -8.64 -22.48
CA GLU A 13 -20.97 -9.49 -21.33
C GLU A 13 -19.76 -9.66 -20.40
N LEU A 14 -18.60 -10.02 -20.96
CA LEU A 14 -17.35 -10.17 -20.22
C LEU A 14 -16.99 -8.86 -19.50
N HIS A 15 -17.09 -7.72 -20.17
CA HIS A 15 -16.75 -6.44 -19.58
C HIS A 15 -17.72 -6.04 -18.44
N HIS A 16 -19.00 -6.39 -18.56
CA HIS A 16 -19.98 -6.19 -17.48
C HIS A 16 -19.68 -7.09 -16.27
N HIS A 17 -19.39 -8.38 -16.50
CA HIS A 17 -19.03 -9.32 -15.44
C HIS A 17 -17.74 -8.91 -14.71
N VAL A 18 -16.73 -8.43 -15.44
CA VAL A 18 -15.48 -7.93 -14.83
C VAL A 18 -15.77 -6.73 -13.93
N ARG A 19 -16.51 -5.71 -14.39
CA ARG A 19 -16.83 -4.53 -13.56
C ARG A 19 -17.65 -4.89 -12.33
N LEU A 20 -18.61 -5.82 -12.46
CA LEU A 20 -19.41 -6.28 -11.33
C LEU A 20 -18.55 -7.00 -10.30
N THR A 21 -17.60 -7.81 -10.76
CA THR A 21 -16.63 -8.51 -9.90
C THR A 21 -15.71 -7.50 -9.19
N GLU A 22 -15.16 -6.53 -9.91
CA GLU A 22 -14.33 -5.46 -9.34
C GLU A 22 -15.09 -4.65 -8.30
N PHE A 23 -16.34 -4.27 -8.60
CA PHE A 23 -17.21 -3.56 -7.66
C PHE A 23 -17.46 -4.37 -6.38
N ALA A 24 -17.78 -5.66 -6.51
CA ALA A 24 -17.99 -6.53 -5.37
C ALA A 24 -16.71 -6.66 -4.52
N LEU A 25 -15.56 -6.88 -5.16
CA LEU A 25 -14.26 -6.98 -4.47
C LEU A 25 -13.89 -5.67 -3.76
N TYR A 26 -13.97 -4.52 -4.43
CA TYR A 26 -13.67 -3.23 -3.81
C TYR A 26 -14.61 -2.92 -2.64
N SER A 27 -15.89 -3.27 -2.74
CA SER A 27 -16.86 -3.10 -1.64
C SER A 27 -16.52 -3.98 -0.44
N LEU A 28 -16.15 -5.25 -0.68
CA LEU A 28 -15.74 -6.18 0.38
C LEU A 28 -14.43 -5.73 1.03
N ILE A 29 -13.43 -5.36 0.24
CA ILE A 29 -12.14 -4.85 0.74
C ILE A 29 -12.35 -3.57 1.54
N PHE A 30 -13.22 -2.67 1.08
CA PHE A 30 -13.55 -1.45 1.82
C PHE A 30 -14.16 -1.79 3.18
N PHE A 31 -15.19 -2.64 3.21
CA PHE A 31 -15.89 -2.97 4.45
C PHE A 31 -15.00 -3.71 5.45
N PHE A 32 -14.41 -4.84 5.03
CA PHE A 32 -13.56 -5.64 5.92
C PHE A 32 -12.23 -4.93 6.23
N GLY A 33 -11.65 -4.24 5.25
CA GLY A 33 -10.45 -3.45 5.43
C GLY A 33 -10.66 -2.35 6.47
N ALA A 34 -11.74 -1.57 6.36
CA ALA A 34 -12.07 -0.54 7.34
C ALA A 34 -12.31 -1.17 8.72
N LEU A 35 -13.12 -2.23 8.80
CA LEU A 35 -13.43 -2.91 10.05
C LEU A 35 -12.17 -3.39 10.78
N PHE A 36 -11.29 -4.12 10.09
CA PHE A 36 -10.09 -4.69 10.70
C PHE A 36 -9.03 -3.63 11.00
N ASN A 37 -8.87 -2.61 10.14
CA ASN A 37 -7.91 -1.53 10.41
C ASN A 37 -8.38 -0.61 11.55
N ILE A 38 -9.68 -0.32 11.68
CA ILE A 38 -10.23 0.42 12.81
C ILE A 38 -10.03 -0.38 14.10
N LEU A 39 -10.32 -1.68 14.06
CA LEU A 39 -10.13 -2.55 15.22
C LEU A 39 -8.65 -2.62 15.63
N ALA A 40 -7.74 -2.76 14.66
CA ALA A 40 -6.30 -2.71 14.91
C ALA A 40 -5.90 -1.37 15.54
N PHE A 41 -6.28 -0.24 14.93
CA PHE A 41 -6.03 1.09 15.49
C PHE A 41 -6.50 1.20 16.93
N TRP A 42 -7.75 0.79 17.21
CA TRP A 42 -8.34 0.81 18.54
C TRP A 42 -7.55 -0.03 19.55
N VAL A 43 -7.17 -1.26 19.19
CA VAL A 43 -6.39 -2.15 20.08
C VAL A 43 -5.00 -1.55 20.37
N PHE A 44 -4.28 -1.14 19.32
CA PHE A 44 -2.92 -0.61 19.47
C PHE A 44 -2.89 0.78 20.11
N PHE A 45 -3.94 1.58 19.97
CA PHE A 45 -4.00 2.92 20.56
C PHE A 45 -4.59 2.92 21.97
N CYS A 46 -5.70 2.22 22.20
CA CYS A 46 -6.46 2.29 23.45
C CYS A 46 -6.17 1.15 24.43
N LYS A 47 -5.82 -0.05 23.96
CA LYS A 47 -5.57 -1.21 24.85
C LYS A 47 -4.10 -1.35 25.25
N MET A 48 -3.17 -0.99 24.36
CA MET A 48 -1.74 -1.07 24.67
C MET A 48 -1.26 0.18 25.43
N LYS A 49 -0.98 0.02 26.74
CA LYS A 49 -0.45 1.11 27.57
C LYS A 49 1.02 1.45 27.31
N LYS A 50 1.83 0.48 26.88
CA LYS A 50 3.26 0.67 26.63
C LYS A 50 3.53 1.13 25.19
N TRP A 51 4.42 2.09 25.03
CA TRP A 51 4.92 2.50 23.72
C TRP A 51 6.09 1.58 23.32
N THR A 52 5.90 0.79 22.27
CA THR A 52 6.85 -0.25 21.82
C THR A 52 7.14 -0.08 20.34
N GLU A 53 8.22 -0.68 19.84
CA GLU A 53 8.60 -0.63 18.42
C GLU A 53 7.48 -1.21 17.55
N THR A 54 6.94 -2.36 17.95
CA THR A 54 5.81 -3.00 17.27
C THR A 54 4.61 -2.06 17.18
N ARG A 55 4.30 -1.30 18.24
CA ARG A 55 3.20 -0.34 18.22
C ARG A 55 3.45 0.77 17.19
N VAL A 56 4.68 1.28 17.09
CA VAL A 56 5.05 2.29 16.09
C VAL A 56 4.88 1.75 14.67
N TYR A 57 5.41 0.55 14.40
CA TYR A 57 5.30 -0.08 13.10
C TYR A 57 3.84 -0.32 12.70
N VAL A 58 3.04 -0.89 13.59
CA VAL A 58 1.63 -1.19 13.30
C VAL A 58 0.80 0.08 13.10
N ILE A 59 1.04 1.16 13.86
CA ILE A 59 0.36 2.44 13.61
C ILE A 59 0.66 2.97 12.21
N ASN A 60 1.92 2.91 11.76
CA ASN A 60 2.30 3.34 10.41
C ASN A 60 1.66 2.47 9.32
N LEU A 61 1.58 1.15 9.54
CA LEU A 61 0.89 0.22 8.64
C LEU A 61 -0.59 0.57 8.51
N VAL A 62 -1.27 0.76 9.65
CA VAL A 62 -2.69 1.10 9.69
C VAL A 62 -2.98 2.43 9.00
N ILE A 63 -2.11 3.44 9.19
CA ILE A 63 -2.23 4.72 8.46
C ILE A 63 -2.14 4.51 6.94
N ALA A 64 -1.18 3.70 6.48
CA ALA A 64 -1.02 3.41 5.06
C ALA A 64 -2.25 2.65 4.49
N ASP A 65 -2.75 1.65 5.20
CA ASP A 65 -3.92 0.87 4.78
C ASP A 65 -5.19 1.73 4.73
N PHE A 66 -5.42 2.58 5.72
CA PHE A 66 -6.53 3.54 5.69
C PHE A 66 -6.45 4.48 4.49
N SER A 67 -5.23 4.91 4.12
CA SER A 67 -5.02 5.79 2.97
C SER A 67 -5.61 5.18 1.69
N VAL A 68 -5.38 3.88 1.46
CA VAL A 68 -5.91 3.17 0.29
C VAL A 68 -7.38 2.79 0.45
N ILE A 69 -7.83 2.41 1.64
CA ILE A 69 -9.26 2.12 1.87
C ILE A 69 -10.12 3.35 1.52
N CYS A 70 -9.65 4.55 1.87
CA CYS A 70 -10.30 5.81 1.51
C CYS A 70 -10.33 6.10 0.00
N THR A 71 -9.46 5.48 -0.81
CA THR A 71 -9.47 5.66 -2.28
C THR A 71 -10.37 4.67 -3.02
N LEU A 72 -10.83 3.60 -2.37
CA LEU A 72 -11.74 2.59 -2.96
C LEU A 72 -13.08 3.18 -3.46
N PRO A 73 -13.76 4.09 -2.74
CA PRO A 73 -14.96 4.75 -3.25
C PRO A 73 -14.69 5.53 -4.55
N SER A 74 -13.54 6.17 -4.65
CA SER A 74 -13.11 6.87 -5.86
C SER A 74 -12.89 5.90 -7.02
N MET A 75 -12.41 4.68 -6.77
CA MET A 75 -12.31 3.65 -7.81
C MET A 75 -13.66 3.18 -8.32
N ILE A 76 -14.61 2.98 -7.42
CA ILE A 76 -16.00 2.67 -7.78
C ILE A 76 -16.59 3.77 -8.67
N TYR A 77 -16.30 5.03 -8.37
CA TYR A 77 -16.72 6.15 -9.22
C TYR A 77 -16.03 6.14 -10.59
N LEU A 78 -14.72 5.85 -10.66
CA LEU A 78 -13.96 5.75 -11.91
C LEU A 78 -14.40 4.59 -12.82
N LEU A 79 -14.94 3.50 -12.25
CA LEU A 79 -15.51 2.37 -13.00
C LEU A 79 -16.74 2.75 -13.83
N TRP A 80 -17.47 3.79 -13.42
CA TRP A 80 -18.74 4.23 -14.04
C TRP A 80 -18.63 5.58 -14.75
N SER A 81 -17.72 6.45 -14.32
CA SER A 81 -17.53 7.79 -14.92
C SER A 81 -16.33 7.84 -15.87
N LYS A 82 -16.61 8.02 -17.17
CA LYS A 82 -15.56 8.24 -18.19
C LYS A 82 -14.89 9.62 -18.08
N SER A 83 -15.49 10.57 -17.35
CA SER A 83 -15.11 12.00 -17.35
C SER A 83 -14.02 12.37 -16.31
N ALA A 84 -13.64 11.46 -15.41
CA ALA A 84 -12.79 11.73 -14.25
C ALA A 84 -11.33 11.21 -14.39
N ARG A 85 -10.90 10.86 -15.61
CA ARG A 85 -9.82 9.90 -15.86
C ARG A 85 -8.38 10.32 -15.58
N GLY A 86 -8.09 11.61 -15.37
CA GLY A 86 -6.72 12.07 -15.18
C GLY A 86 -6.27 12.04 -13.72
N GLU A 87 -6.71 13.02 -12.96
CA GLU A 87 -6.17 13.33 -11.63
C GLU A 87 -6.58 12.31 -10.57
N LEU A 88 -7.85 11.89 -10.55
CA LEU A 88 -8.33 10.89 -9.59
C LEU A 88 -7.65 9.54 -9.82
N CYS A 89 -7.44 9.14 -11.06
CA CYS A 89 -6.68 7.93 -11.37
C CYS A 89 -5.23 8.02 -10.85
N ARG A 90 -4.52 9.12 -11.15
CA ARG A 90 -3.15 9.34 -10.70
C ARG A 90 -3.05 9.35 -9.17
N PHE A 91 -3.99 10.01 -8.51
CA PHE A 91 -4.08 10.05 -7.05
C PHE A 91 -4.26 8.65 -6.47
N VAL A 92 -5.21 7.88 -7.00
CA VAL A 92 -5.48 6.53 -6.49
C VAL A 92 -4.27 5.63 -6.72
N GLU A 93 -3.71 5.61 -7.92
CA GLU A 93 -2.51 4.83 -8.25
C GLU A 93 -1.34 5.18 -7.33
N THR A 94 -1.13 6.47 -7.04
CA THR A 94 -0.11 6.94 -6.11
C THR A 94 -0.34 6.39 -4.70
N MET A 95 -1.57 6.43 -4.20
CA MET A 95 -1.90 5.90 -2.88
C MET A 95 -1.68 4.39 -2.80
N TYR A 96 -2.04 3.63 -3.84
CA TYR A 96 -1.75 2.20 -3.91
C TYR A 96 -0.25 1.92 -3.89
N PHE A 97 0.53 2.67 -4.67
CA PHE A 97 1.98 2.52 -4.70
C PHE A 97 2.62 2.81 -3.32
N ILE A 98 2.21 3.90 -2.68
CA ILE A 98 2.68 4.28 -1.35
C ILE A 98 2.34 3.18 -0.34
N ASN A 99 1.09 2.72 -0.30
CA ASN A 99 0.68 1.66 0.64
C ASN A 99 1.45 0.36 0.42
N MET A 100 1.63 -0.05 -0.84
CA MET A 100 2.36 -1.27 -1.18
C MET A 100 3.80 -1.20 -0.63
N LEU A 101 4.52 -0.11 -0.90
CA LEU A 101 5.89 0.04 -0.41
C LEU A 101 5.93 0.11 1.12
N VAL A 102 5.15 1.00 1.73
CA VAL A 102 5.15 1.17 3.19
C VAL A 102 4.83 -0.16 3.87
N SER A 103 3.80 -0.86 3.42
CA SER A 103 3.39 -2.15 4.01
C SER A 103 4.49 -3.20 3.94
N ILE A 104 5.13 -3.39 2.76
CA ILE A 104 6.21 -4.37 2.59
C ILE A 104 7.39 -4.05 3.53
N TYR A 105 7.82 -2.79 3.59
CA TYR A 105 8.94 -2.38 4.43
C TYR A 105 8.61 -2.50 5.92
N ILE A 106 7.42 -2.07 6.35
CA ILE A 106 7.00 -2.18 7.75
C ILE A 106 6.90 -3.64 8.20
N ILE A 107 6.29 -4.52 7.40
CA ILE A 107 6.23 -5.97 7.70
C ILE A 107 7.63 -6.57 7.77
N SER A 108 8.54 -6.12 6.88
CA SER A 108 9.95 -6.54 6.91
C SER A 108 10.63 -6.10 8.21
N PHE A 109 10.44 -4.86 8.67
CA PHE A 109 11.02 -4.39 9.94
C PHE A 109 10.47 -5.13 11.13
N ILE A 110 9.16 -5.42 11.16
CA ILE A 110 8.55 -6.26 12.20
C ILE A 110 9.19 -7.66 12.22
N SER A 111 9.41 -8.25 11.04
CA SER A 111 10.00 -9.58 10.92
C SER A 111 11.46 -9.60 11.40
N ILE A 112 12.26 -8.59 11.02
CA ILE A 112 13.64 -8.42 11.45
C ILE A 112 13.70 -8.19 12.97
N ASP A 113 12.84 -7.31 13.50
CA ASP A 113 12.73 -7.03 14.94
C ASP A 113 12.45 -8.30 15.76
N ARG A 114 11.52 -9.13 15.27
CA ARG A 114 11.18 -10.42 15.89
C ARG A 114 12.33 -11.41 15.79
N TYR A 115 12.99 -11.50 14.64
CA TYR A 115 14.15 -12.37 14.45
C TYR A 115 15.30 -12.01 15.40
N ILE A 116 15.65 -10.73 15.51
CA ILE A 116 16.72 -10.26 16.42
C ILE A 116 16.36 -10.54 17.87
N ALA A 117 15.10 -10.34 18.27
CA ALA A 117 14.65 -10.60 19.64
C ALA A 117 14.77 -12.08 20.04
N ILE A 118 14.48 -12.99 19.12
CA ILE A 118 14.52 -14.43 19.36
C ILE A 118 15.97 -14.94 19.33
N LYS A 119 16.73 -14.59 18.29
CA LYS A 119 18.07 -15.18 18.06
C LYS A 119 19.19 -14.46 18.81
N HIS A 120 19.04 -13.16 19.06
CA HIS A 120 20.10 -12.31 19.61
C HIS A 120 19.57 -11.40 20.74
N PRO A 121 19.10 -11.96 21.87
CA PRO A 121 18.42 -11.20 22.93
C PRO A 121 19.27 -10.07 23.54
N LEU A 122 20.59 -10.27 23.66
CA LEU A 122 21.51 -9.22 24.13
C LEU A 122 21.64 -8.07 23.12
N LYS A 123 21.70 -8.37 21.81
CA LYS A 123 21.70 -7.34 20.75
C LYS A 123 20.32 -6.64 20.71
N ALA A 124 19.23 -7.40 20.87
CA ALA A 124 17.87 -6.87 20.89
C ALA A 124 17.68 -5.81 21.98
N ARG A 125 18.24 -6.00 23.18
CA ARG A 125 18.13 -5.03 24.29
C ARG A 125 18.72 -3.65 23.95
N THR A 126 19.78 -3.60 23.14
CA THR A 126 20.46 -2.36 22.77
C THR A 126 19.89 -1.73 21.49
N PHE A 127 19.44 -2.56 20.55
CA PHE A 127 18.94 -2.12 19.25
C PHE A 127 17.46 -1.73 19.26
N ARG A 128 16.62 -2.42 20.04
CA ARG A 128 15.18 -2.15 20.10
C ARG A 128 14.91 -0.88 20.89
N SER A 129 14.40 0.14 20.20
CA SER A 129 13.89 1.36 20.81
C SER A 129 12.75 1.92 19.96
N PRO A 130 11.63 2.33 20.57
CA PRO A 130 10.52 2.90 19.82
C PRO A 130 10.90 4.20 19.10
N SER A 131 11.85 4.97 19.62
CA SER A 131 12.36 6.18 18.96
C SER A 131 13.12 5.85 17.68
N LYS A 132 13.92 4.78 17.69
CA LYS A 132 14.61 4.29 16.48
C LYS A 132 13.60 3.76 15.46
N ALA A 133 12.58 3.03 15.91
CA ALA A 133 11.48 2.58 15.04
C ALA A 133 10.75 3.76 14.40
N ALA A 134 10.46 4.83 15.16
CA ALA A 134 9.81 6.02 14.64
C ALA A 134 10.68 6.75 13.61
N LEU A 135 11.99 6.86 13.86
CA LEU A 135 12.94 7.43 12.89
C LEU A 135 12.97 6.63 11.58
N LEU A 136 13.05 5.29 11.67
CA LEU A 136 13.03 4.41 10.49
C LEU A 136 11.73 4.55 9.69
N CYS A 137 10.58 4.61 10.36
CA CYS A 137 9.30 4.87 9.71
C CYS A 137 9.27 6.25 9.04
N GLY A 138 9.76 7.30 9.70
CA GLY A 138 9.83 8.65 9.13
C GLY A 138 10.68 8.70 7.87
N LEU A 139 11.87 8.08 7.89
CA LEU A 139 12.74 7.96 6.71
C LEU A 139 12.06 7.18 5.59
N LEU A 140 11.41 6.07 5.92
CA LEU A 140 10.65 5.28 4.95
C LEU A 140 9.57 6.11 4.25
N TRP A 141 8.77 6.88 5.01
CA TRP A 141 7.75 7.75 4.43
C TRP A 141 8.33 8.78 3.47
N VAL A 142 9.42 9.45 3.85
CA VAL A 142 10.09 10.42 2.98
C VAL A 142 10.55 9.76 1.68
N LEU A 143 11.18 8.59 1.76
CA LEU A 143 11.69 7.85 0.60
C LEU A 143 10.57 7.39 -0.33
N VAL A 144 9.48 6.89 0.24
CA VAL A 144 8.30 6.45 -0.52
C VAL A 144 7.61 7.63 -1.19
N ILE A 145 7.46 8.76 -0.50
CA ILE A 145 6.88 9.99 -1.07
C ILE A 145 7.74 10.50 -2.23
N ILE A 146 9.06 10.57 -2.07
CA ILE A 146 9.98 10.95 -3.16
C ILE A 146 9.84 9.99 -4.35
N SER A 147 9.78 8.68 -4.08
CA SER A 147 9.61 7.68 -5.13
C SER A 147 8.28 7.85 -5.88
N ALA A 148 7.21 8.19 -5.15
CA ALA A 148 5.90 8.45 -5.71
C ALA A 148 5.88 9.75 -6.55
N THR A 149 6.51 10.83 -6.09
CA THR A 149 6.57 12.09 -6.85
C THR A 149 7.42 11.97 -8.11
N VAL A 150 8.55 11.26 -8.05
CA VAL A 150 9.38 10.96 -9.23
C VAL A 150 8.59 10.16 -10.25
N GLN A 151 7.84 9.14 -9.82
CA GLN A 151 6.97 8.38 -10.72
C GLN A 151 5.89 9.24 -11.37
N LEU A 152 5.24 10.11 -10.59
CA LEU A 152 4.24 11.05 -11.11
C LEU A 152 4.85 12.00 -12.16
N TRP A 153 6.10 12.44 -11.94
CA TRP A 153 6.80 13.34 -12.85
C TRP A 153 7.26 12.66 -14.14
N GLN A 154 7.71 11.41 -14.06
CA GLN A 154 8.17 10.63 -15.22
C GLN A 154 7.04 10.11 -16.13
N ARG A 155 5.78 10.15 -15.68
CA ARG A 155 4.64 9.65 -16.46
C ARG A 155 4.30 10.57 -17.63
N HIS A 156 4.73 10.16 -18.83
CA HIS A 156 4.39 10.80 -20.11
C HIS A 156 3.10 10.28 -20.79
N THR A 157 2.40 9.28 -20.26
CA THR A 157 1.28 8.60 -20.95
C THR A 157 -0.05 8.58 -20.18
N ALA A 158 -1.16 8.56 -20.94
CA ALA A 158 -2.54 8.74 -20.49
C ALA A 158 -3.25 7.47 -19.93
N LEU A 159 -2.53 6.36 -19.70
CA LEU A 159 -3.12 5.11 -19.17
C LEU A 159 -2.77 4.88 -17.69
N CYS A 160 -3.83 4.69 -16.91
CA CYS A 160 -3.80 4.25 -15.51
C CYS A 160 -3.22 2.84 -15.37
N PHE A 161 -2.48 2.56 -14.29
CA PHE A 161 -2.01 1.21 -13.91
C PHE A 161 -0.97 0.53 -14.79
N GLN A 162 -0.46 1.19 -15.84
CA GLN A 162 0.62 0.65 -16.65
C GLN A 162 1.98 1.17 -16.15
N THR A 163 2.61 0.44 -15.23
CA THR A 163 3.90 0.79 -14.65
C THR A 163 5.04 0.34 -15.57
N HIS A 164 5.66 1.27 -16.30
CA HIS A 164 6.98 1.07 -16.90
C HIS A 164 8.02 1.88 -16.14
N THR A 165 8.68 1.27 -15.16
CA THR A 165 10.12 1.42 -14.87
C THR A 165 10.55 0.44 -13.77
N PRO A 166 11.81 -0.03 -13.81
CA PRO A 166 12.32 -1.09 -12.93
C PRO A 166 12.34 -0.54 -11.48
N MET A 167 12.22 -1.28 -10.39
CA MET A 167 13.12 -2.28 -9.77
C MET A 167 14.52 -1.86 -9.22
N PRO A 168 15.19 -0.70 -9.49
CA PRO A 168 16.46 -0.36 -8.83
C PRO A 168 16.30 0.35 -7.47
N ALA A 169 15.28 1.21 -7.28
CA ALA A 169 15.16 2.00 -6.05
C ALA A 169 14.83 1.14 -4.81
N ALA A 170 14.05 0.07 -4.99
CA ALA A 170 13.75 -0.90 -3.93
C ALA A 170 15.01 -1.66 -3.46
N LEU A 171 15.94 -1.92 -4.38
CA LEU A 171 17.26 -2.51 -4.12
C LEU A 171 18.21 -1.55 -3.41
N SER A 172 18.18 -0.25 -3.73
CA SER A 172 18.95 0.78 -3.03
C SER A 172 18.50 0.96 -1.56
N LEU A 173 17.23 0.74 -1.26
CA LEU A 173 16.68 0.83 0.10
C LEU A 173 17.06 -0.37 0.98
N LEU A 174 17.26 -1.56 0.40
CA LEU A 174 17.84 -2.71 1.11
C LEU A 174 19.26 -2.39 1.61
N ALA A 175 20.05 -1.65 0.83
CA ALA A 175 21.41 -1.27 1.19
C ALA A 175 21.47 -0.34 2.41
N ILE A 176 20.52 0.60 2.54
CA ILE A 176 20.46 1.54 3.68
C ILE A 176 20.10 0.80 4.98
N PHE A 177 19.28 -0.25 4.93
CA PHE A 177 18.93 -1.06 6.10
C PHE A 177 20.09 -1.92 6.63
N PHE A 178 20.97 -2.39 5.75
CA PHE A 178 22.19 -3.10 6.14
C PHE A 178 23.27 -2.18 6.72
N VAL A 179 23.31 -0.90 6.34
CA VAL A 179 24.29 0.08 6.85
C VAL A 179 24.06 0.43 8.34
N PHE A 180 22.86 0.20 8.88
CA PHE A 180 22.51 0.50 10.28
C PHE A 180 22.43 -0.74 11.22
N THR A 181 22.86 -1.94 10.79
CA THR A 181 22.85 -3.19 11.60
C THR A 181 24.25 -3.77 11.82
#